data_AF-A0A9P9EZQ2-F1
#
_entry.id   AF-A0A9P9EZQ2-F1
#
_cell.length_a   1.000
_cell.length_b   1.000
_cell.length_c   1.000
_cell.angle_alpha   90.00
_cell.angle_beta   90.00
_cell.angle_gamma   90.00
#
_symmetry.space_group_name_H-M   'P 1'
#
loop_
_entity.id
_entity.type
_entity.pdbx_description
1 polymer ?
#
loop_
_entity_poly.entity_id
_entity_poly.type
_entity_poly.pdbx_seq_one_letter_code
_entity_poly.pdbx_strand_id
1 'polypeptide(L)'
;MATRTQPSPPFFPRHKPKPEIPSPPYCWALDPVYDAVDYGCLSELDGALAVACHARRSKRYAREMKCTTLSVCVREGRLDMTRHLLEKYPNHMDYVTPKDVMEKFSLPILELLHASGWDINQDSSPRFRNNLRLIDLACHDEPTVRWLVDHGAEIDFERDETYVFGRFHLPLEHCAMRGSVATFRFLQAKGAKLGKWTLHPRRRDRHRCQPSDEDKAKRKLARSEMLYFLVDELKLDINGKEADVPQMMQWGTPLHNATMRKNGEAVMKWLLEMGADPCIKNRRGLDAEQLATECKIERALAVFKDWKTAHESSN
;
A
#
# COMPACT_ATOMS: atom_id res chain seq x y z
N MET A 1 -27.73 -53.47 39.88
CA MET A 1 -27.50 -52.06 40.24
C MET A 1 -26.05 -51.91 40.70
N ALA A 2 -25.19 -51.35 39.86
CA ALA A 2 -23.89 -50.77 40.24
C ALA A 2 -23.34 -50.06 38.99
N THR A 3 -23.78 -48.82 38.78
CA THR A 3 -23.30 -47.95 37.71
C THR A 3 -21.89 -47.48 38.05
N ARG A 4 -20.91 -47.84 37.21
CA ARG A 4 -19.53 -47.34 37.27
C ARG A 4 -19.54 -45.83 37.02
N THR A 5 -19.24 -45.05 38.06
CA THR A 5 -18.93 -43.62 37.98
C THR A 5 -17.55 -43.42 37.36
N GLN A 6 -17.47 -42.67 36.26
CA GLN A 6 -16.20 -42.21 35.70
C GLN A 6 -15.61 -41.08 36.57
N PRO A 7 -14.26 -40.98 36.70
CA PRO A 7 -13.63 -39.88 37.42
C PRO A 7 -13.65 -38.60 36.57
N SER A 8 -13.99 -37.49 37.22
CA SER A 8 -13.99 -36.15 36.63
C SER A 8 -12.60 -35.74 36.13
N PRO A 9 -12.47 -35.01 35.00
CA PRO A 9 -11.19 -34.52 34.52
C PRO A 9 -10.63 -33.40 35.42
N PRO A 10 -9.30 -33.19 35.43
CA PRO A 10 -8.66 -32.21 36.29
C PRO A 10 -9.07 -30.78 35.91
N PHE A 11 -9.34 -29.99 36.95
CA PHE A 11 -9.72 -28.58 36.88
C PHE A 11 -8.51 -27.76 36.40
N PHE A 12 -8.45 -27.43 35.11
CA PHE A 12 -7.51 -26.42 34.63
C PHE A 12 -8.00 -25.04 35.10
N PRO A 13 -7.17 -24.22 35.78
CA PRO A 13 -7.56 -22.87 36.13
C PRO A 13 -7.82 -22.11 34.84
N ARG A 14 -9.05 -21.60 34.66
CA ARG A 14 -9.40 -20.70 33.56
C ARG A 14 -8.39 -19.56 33.58
N HIS A 15 -7.58 -19.46 32.53
CA HIS A 15 -6.75 -18.28 32.30
C HIS A 15 -7.65 -17.05 32.46
N LYS A 16 -7.29 -16.16 33.38
CA LYS A 16 -7.94 -14.85 33.48
C LYS A 16 -7.93 -14.24 32.08
N PRO A 17 -9.05 -13.70 31.58
CA PRO A 17 -9.03 -12.99 30.32
C PRO A 17 -7.95 -11.91 30.43
N LYS A 18 -6.99 -11.89 29.49
CA LYS A 18 -6.09 -10.74 29.34
C LYS A 18 -6.99 -9.51 29.27
N PRO A 19 -6.66 -8.41 29.97
CA PRO A 19 -7.46 -7.20 29.85
C PRO A 19 -7.52 -6.83 28.37
N GLU A 20 -8.73 -6.89 27.80
CA GLU A 20 -9.01 -6.28 26.51
C GLU A 20 -8.53 -4.84 26.61
N ILE A 21 -7.47 -4.52 25.87
CA ILE A 21 -7.06 -3.12 25.68
C ILE A 21 -8.23 -2.51 24.91
N PRO A 22 -9.02 -1.60 25.51
CA PRO A 22 -10.08 -0.98 24.76
C PRO A 22 -9.43 -0.22 23.61
N SER A 23 -9.90 -0.44 22.39
CA SER A 23 -9.74 0.50 21.29
C SER A 23 -10.02 1.91 21.82
N PRO A 24 -9.10 2.88 21.67
CA PRO A 24 -9.18 4.12 22.42
C PRO A 24 -10.48 4.85 22.05
N PRO A 25 -11.32 5.21 23.04
CA PRO A 25 -12.46 6.07 22.78
C PRO A 25 -11.91 7.44 22.39
N TYR A 26 -12.49 8.05 21.35
CA TYR A 26 -12.29 9.44 20.98
C TYR A 26 -12.25 10.29 22.26
N CYS A 27 -11.06 10.79 22.60
CA CYS A 27 -10.84 11.51 23.84
C CYS A 27 -10.84 13.00 23.50
N TRP A 28 -11.85 13.73 23.97
CA TRP A 28 -12.00 15.20 23.91
C TRP A 28 -10.73 15.98 24.29
N ALA A 29 -9.77 15.36 24.99
CA ALA A 29 -8.48 15.95 25.31
C ALA A 29 -7.52 16.07 24.11
N LEU A 30 -7.82 15.40 22.99
CA LEU A 30 -7.08 15.52 21.74
C LEU A 30 -7.55 16.70 20.90
N ASP A 31 -8.80 17.13 21.02
CA ASP A 31 -9.39 18.16 20.16
C ASP A 31 -8.58 19.47 20.20
N PRO A 32 -8.14 20.00 21.36
CA PRO A 32 -7.31 21.22 21.39
C PRO A 32 -5.93 21.03 20.75
N VAL A 33 -5.39 19.80 20.77
CA VAL A 33 -4.11 19.48 20.12
C VAL A 33 -4.29 19.40 18.61
N TYR A 34 -5.38 18.78 18.13
CA TYR A 34 -5.71 18.76 16.71
C TYR A 34 -6.01 20.15 16.18
N ASP A 35 -6.82 20.93 16.88
CA ASP A 35 -7.11 22.32 16.52
C ASP A 35 -5.83 23.15 16.41
N ALA A 36 -4.93 23.07 17.40
CA ALA A 36 -3.66 23.79 17.33
C ALA A 36 -2.81 23.40 16.11
N VAL A 37 -2.82 22.12 15.71
CA VAL A 37 -2.10 21.63 14.50
C VAL A 37 -2.81 22.07 13.22
N ASP A 38 -4.13 22.02 13.18
CA ASP A 38 -4.96 22.41 12.04
C ASP A 38 -4.87 23.91 11.77
N TYR A 39 -4.81 24.73 12.82
CA TYR A 39 -4.59 26.18 12.70
C TYR A 39 -3.11 26.58 12.64
N GLY A 40 -2.18 25.65 12.90
CA GLY A 40 -0.73 25.92 12.87
C GLY A 40 -0.23 26.81 14.02
N CYS A 41 -0.92 26.79 15.16
CA CYS A 41 -0.62 27.66 16.29
C CYS A 41 0.40 27.00 17.25
N LEU A 42 1.69 27.27 17.03
CA LEU A 42 2.78 26.71 17.85
C LEU A 42 2.68 27.12 19.33
N SER A 43 2.26 28.35 19.61
CA SER A 43 2.10 28.86 20.98
C SER A 43 1.02 28.14 21.78
N GLU A 44 -0.03 27.66 21.11
CA GLU A 44 -1.12 26.91 21.75
C GLU A 44 -0.81 25.42 21.87
N LEU A 45 0.01 24.89 20.96
CA LEU A 45 0.37 23.47 20.91
C LEU A 45 0.97 22.98 22.24
N ASP A 46 1.92 23.71 22.80
CA ASP A 46 2.62 23.28 24.01
C ASP A 46 1.68 23.23 25.23
N GLY A 47 0.78 24.20 25.34
CA GLY A 47 -0.24 24.25 26.39
C GLY A 47 -1.26 23.12 26.23
N ALA A 48 -1.80 22.94 25.02
CA ALA A 48 -2.74 21.87 24.70
C ALA A 48 -2.12 20.48 24.95
N LEU A 49 -0.88 20.28 24.52
CA LEU A 49 -0.15 19.02 24.70
C LEU A 49 0.15 18.73 26.17
N ALA A 50 0.48 19.74 26.97
CA ALA A 50 0.66 19.59 28.41
C ALA A 50 -0.62 19.12 29.10
N VAL A 51 -1.75 19.79 28.82
CA VAL A 51 -3.08 19.41 29.34
C VAL A 51 -3.43 17.98 28.94
N ALA A 52 -3.26 17.65 27.66
CA ALA A 52 -3.52 16.31 27.12
C ALA A 52 -2.66 15.24 27.81
N CYS A 53 -1.36 15.49 28.01
CA CYS A 53 -0.46 14.54 28.68
C CYS A 53 -0.87 14.27 30.15
N HIS A 54 -1.40 15.27 30.85
CA HIS A 54 -1.79 15.15 32.26
C HIS A 54 -3.18 14.54 32.47
N ALA A 55 -4.04 14.48 31.44
CA ALA A 55 -5.44 14.05 31.53
C ALA A 55 -5.64 12.66 32.19
N ARG A 56 -4.72 11.72 31.98
CA ARG A 56 -4.80 10.35 32.54
C ARG A 56 -3.73 10.00 33.57
N ARG A 57 -2.91 10.97 33.99
CA ARG A 57 -1.80 10.80 34.96
C ARG A 57 -0.96 9.54 34.72
N SER A 58 -0.76 9.16 33.46
CA SER A 58 -0.04 7.94 33.05
C SER A 58 1.14 8.32 32.18
N LYS A 59 2.34 7.88 32.58
CA LYS A 59 3.58 8.11 31.81
C LYS A 59 3.50 7.50 30.41
N ARG A 60 2.88 6.32 30.31
CA ARG A 60 2.64 5.65 29.02
C ARG A 60 1.71 6.48 28.14
N TYR A 61 0.59 6.96 28.69
CA TYR A 61 -0.35 7.79 27.95
C TYR A 61 0.27 9.11 27.49
N ALA A 62 1.05 9.76 28.35
CA ALA A 62 1.77 10.98 27.98
C ALA A 62 2.78 10.75 26.85
N ARG A 63 3.47 9.59 26.83
CA ARG A 63 4.33 9.19 25.70
C ARG A 63 3.51 9.00 24.42
N GLU A 64 2.44 8.20 24.48
CA GLU A 64 1.57 7.93 23.32
C GLU A 64 0.98 9.23 22.75
N MET A 65 0.63 10.19 23.61
CA MET A 65 0.15 11.50 23.21
C MET A 65 1.20 12.25 22.38
N LYS A 66 2.44 12.37 22.88
CA LYS A 66 3.54 13.03 22.16
C LYS A 66 3.81 12.37 20.80
N CYS A 67 3.86 11.04 20.75
CA CYS A 67 4.06 10.30 19.51
C CYS A 67 2.92 10.56 18.51
N THR A 68 1.67 10.59 18.99
CA THR A 68 0.49 10.86 18.16
C THR A 68 0.50 12.29 17.64
N THR A 69 0.78 13.29 18.48
CA THR A 69 0.86 14.70 18.08
C THR A 69 1.92 14.91 17.00
N LEU A 70 3.09 14.28 17.13
CA LEU A 70 4.13 14.36 16.11
C LEU A 70 3.68 13.73 14.79
N SER A 71 3.08 12.54 14.82
CA SER A 71 2.49 11.88 13.63
C SER A 71 1.47 12.78 12.91
N VAL A 72 0.63 13.49 13.67
CA VAL A 72 -0.35 14.44 13.11
C VAL A 72 0.33 15.66 12.51
N CYS A 73 1.33 16.26 13.16
CA CYS A 73 2.09 17.39 12.61
C CYS A 73 2.75 17.04 11.27
N VAL A 74 3.33 15.85 11.16
CA VAL A 74 3.92 15.32 9.92
C VAL A 74 2.84 15.13 8.86
N ARG A 75 1.73 14.47 9.20
CA ARG A 75 0.61 14.22 8.28
C ARG A 75 0.01 15.49 7.72
N GLU A 76 -0.08 16.53 8.55
CA GLU A 76 -0.62 17.84 8.17
C GLU A 76 0.40 18.75 7.49
N GLY A 77 1.67 18.33 7.37
CA GLY A 77 2.71 19.10 6.69
C GLY A 77 3.22 20.31 7.49
N ARG A 78 3.12 20.29 8.82
CA ARG A 78 3.52 21.42 9.70
C ARG A 78 5.01 21.35 10.05
N LEU A 79 5.87 21.94 9.21
CA LEU A 79 7.33 21.91 9.38
C LEU A 79 7.80 22.46 10.73
N ASP A 80 7.34 23.68 11.11
CA ASP A 80 7.80 24.36 12.32
C ASP A 80 7.39 23.61 13.60
N MET A 81 6.17 23.09 13.62
CA MET A 81 5.66 22.29 14.74
C MET A 81 6.38 20.95 14.83
N THR A 82 6.66 20.31 13.69
CA THR A 82 7.44 19.07 13.64
C THR A 82 8.85 19.28 14.19
N ARG A 83 9.52 20.37 13.79
CA ARG A 83 10.84 20.76 14.30
C ARG A 83 10.82 20.96 15.81
N HIS A 84 9.89 21.78 16.31
CA HIS A 84 9.76 22.06 17.74
C HIS A 84 9.54 20.78 18.57
N LEU A 85 8.70 19.87 18.08
CA LEU A 85 8.43 18.61 18.78
C LEU A 85 9.62 17.65 18.76
N LEU A 86 10.39 17.59 17.67
CA LEU A 86 11.59 16.76 17.58
C LEU A 86 12.72 17.28 18.47
N GLU A 87 12.90 18.59 18.56
CA GLU A 87 13.87 19.23 19.47
C GLU A 87 13.54 18.92 20.93
N LYS A 88 12.25 18.96 21.29
CA LYS A 88 11.78 18.72 22.67
C LYS A 88 11.68 17.24 23.01
N TYR A 89 11.36 16.39 22.04
CA TYR A 89 11.00 14.98 22.22
C TYR A 89 11.61 14.05 21.15
N PRO A 90 12.96 13.96 21.02
CA PRO A 90 13.61 13.25 19.92
C PRO A 90 13.25 11.77 19.81
N ASN A 91 12.97 11.08 20.93
CA ASN A 91 12.68 9.64 20.97
C ASN A 91 11.18 9.29 20.89
N HIS A 92 10.35 10.14 20.28
CA HIS A 92 8.88 9.98 20.20
C HIS A 92 8.37 9.84 18.75
N MET A 93 9.20 9.29 17.86
CA MET A 93 8.86 9.09 16.45
C MET A 93 8.15 7.76 16.15
N ASP A 94 7.97 6.89 17.14
CA ASP A 94 7.44 5.51 16.98
C ASP A 94 6.10 5.43 16.20
N TYR A 95 5.30 6.50 16.20
CA TYR A 95 3.97 6.53 15.58
C TYR A 95 3.95 7.26 14.22
N VAL A 96 5.07 7.85 13.80
CA VAL A 96 5.18 8.49 12.49
C VAL A 96 5.34 7.38 11.45
N THR A 97 4.29 7.11 10.67
CA THR A 97 4.32 6.06 9.64
C THR A 97 4.73 6.62 8.28
N PRO A 98 5.26 5.79 7.35
CA PRO A 98 5.47 6.20 5.95
C PRO A 98 4.22 6.79 5.29
N LYS A 99 3.03 6.33 5.69
CA LYS A 99 1.77 6.91 5.19
C LYS A 99 1.58 8.35 5.66
N ASP A 100 1.86 8.65 6.93
CA ASP A 100 1.76 10.01 7.46
C ASP A 100 2.67 10.97 6.69
N VAL A 101 3.92 10.55 6.41
CA VAL A 101 4.90 11.33 5.62
C VAL A 101 4.40 11.64 4.21
N MET A 102 3.65 10.72 3.60
CA MET A 102 3.20 10.84 2.21
C MET A 102 1.82 11.50 2.03
N GLU A 103 1.09 11.80 3.11
CA GLU A 103 -0.27 12.37 3.02
C GLU A 103 -0.22 13.82 2.49
N LYS A 104 0.58 14.68 3.13
CA LYS A 104 0.93 16.03 2.67
C LYS A 104 2.44 16.12 2.52
N PHE A 105 2.96 15.39 1.53
CA PHE A 105 4.39 15.23 1.32
C PHE A 105 5.13 16.57 1.28
N SER A 106 6.22 16.64 2.04
CA SER A 106 7.11 17.79 2.14
C SER A 106 8.52 17.28 2.32
N LEU A 107 9.39 17.54 1.32
CA LEU A 107 10.79 17.11 1.37
C LEU A 107 11.53 17.68 2.61
N PRO A 108 11.35 18.95 3.01
CA PRO A 108 11.96 19.47 4.25
C PRO A 108 11.56 18.70 5.52
N ILE A 109 10.31 18.20 5.59
CA ILE A 109 9.87 17.39 6.74
C ILE A 109 10.55 16.02 6.70
N LEU A 110 10.66 15.40 5.53
CA LEU A 110 11.36 14.12 5.37
C LEU A 110 12.85 14.24 5.74
N GLU A 111 13.53 15.30 5.28
CA GLU A 111 14.92 15.60 5.63
C GLU A 111 15.08 15.76 7.15
N LEU A 112 14.18 16.51 7.79
CA LEU A 112 14.17 16.72 9.23
C LEU A 112 13.96 15.42 10.01
N LEU A 113 13.03 14.57 9.58
CA LEU A 113 12.78 13.26 10.19
C LEU A 113 14.01 12.36 10.06
N HIS A 114 14.60 12.27 8.87
CA HIS A 114 15.80 11.49 8.62
C HIS A 114 16.98 11.96 9.48
N ALA A 115 17.22 13.27 9.54
CA ALA A 115 18.25 13.87 10.41
C ALA A 115 18.01 13.60 11.90
N SER A 116 16.75 13.42 12.30
CA SER A 116 16.37 13.08 13.68
C SER A 116 16.47 11.58 14.01
N GLY A 117 16.86 10.74 13.04
CA GLY A 117 17.00 9.29 13.21
C GLY A 117 15.74 8.49 12.93
N TRP A 118 14.77 9.04 12.20
CA TRP A 118 13.60 8.29 11.74
C TRP A 118 14.01 7.20 10.76
N ASP A 119 13.56 5.97 11.00
CA ASP A 119 13.87 4.83 10.15
C ASP A 119 13.10 4.91 8.83
N ILE A 120 13.85 5.14 7.73
CA ILE A 120 13.33 5.23 6.37
C ILE A 120 12.75 3.91 5.84
N ASN A 121 13.16 2.79 6.44
CA ASN A 121 12.81 1.43 6.02
C ASN A 121 11.70 0.80 6.87
N GLN A 122 11.24 1.48 7.93
CA GLN A 122 10.19 0.95 8.79
C GLN A 122 8.88 0.71 8.02
N ASP A 123 8.09 -0.24 8.50
CA ASP A 123 6.81 -0.59 7.92
C ASP A 123 5.66 0.29 8.45
N SER A 124 4.65 0.52 7.60
CA SER A 124 3.49 1.35 7.95
C SER A 124 2.64 0.78 9.10
N SER A 125 2.74 -0.51 9.40
CA SER A 125 2.15 -1.11 10.59
C SER A 125 2.54 -2.59 10.72
N PRO A 126 3.11 -3.04 11.85
CA PRO A 126 3.24 -4.48 12.13
C PRO A 126 1.88 -5.16 12.39
N ARG A 127 0.80 -4.39 12.60
CA ARG A 127 -0.55 -4.92 12.90
C ARG A 127 -1.46 -5.04 11.68
N PHE A 128 -1.24 -4.23 10.64
CA PHE A 128 -2.08 -4.21 9.44
C PHE A 128 -1.29 -4.66 8.21
N ARG A 129 -1.81 -5.69 7.54
CA ARG A 129 -1.18 -6.50 6.47
C ARG A 129 -0.97 -5.77 5.12
N ASN A 130 -0.66 -4.48 5.13
CA ASN A 130 -0.34 -3.63 3.98
C ASN A 130 0.96 -2.85 4.25
N ASN A 131 2.07 -3.59 4.47
CA ASN A 131 3.39 -3.08 4.83
C ASN A 131 4.07 -2.39 3.63
N LEU A 132 3.56 -1.22 3.25
CA LEU A 132 4.23 -0.35 2.29
C LEU A 132 5.30 0.44 3.03
N ARG A 133 6.53 0.41 2.51
CA ARG A 133 7.61 1.30 2.95
C ARG A 133 7.46 2.65 2.25
N LEU A 134 8.24 3.64 2.70
CA LEU A 134 8.19 4.98 2.12
C LEU A 134 8.51 4.96 0.62
N ILE A 135 9.51 4.17 0.21
CA ILE A 135 9.90 4.02 -1.20
C ILE A 135 8.77 3.46 -2.08
N ASP A 136 7.96 2.53 -1.57
CA ASP A 136 6.83 1.93 -2.29
C ASP A 136 5.67 2.92 -2.52
N LEU A 137 5.52 3.87 -1.59
CA LEU A 137 4.55 4.95 -1.68
C LEU A 137 5.04 6.06 -2.61
N ALA A 138 6.35 6.31 -2.64
CA ALA A 138 6.98 7.37 -3.41
C ALA A 138 7.25 7.02 -4.89
N CYS A 139 7.04 5.78 -5.36
CA CYS A 139 7.39 5.35 -6.74
C CYS A 139 6.83 6.23 -7.89
N HIS A 140 5.83 7.06 -7.63
CA HIS A 140 5.24 7.98 -8.60
C HIS A 140 6.02 9.30 -8.75
N ASP A 141 7.01 9.54 -7.90
CA ASP A 141 7.78 10.78 -7.82
C ASP A 141 9.28 10.47 -7.88
N GLU A 142 9.87 10.66 -9.06
CA GLU A 142 11.26 10.29 -9.33
C GLU A 142 12.28 11.01 -8.41
N PRO A 143 12.21 12.34 -8.19
CA PRO A 143 13.10 13.04 -7.27
C PRO A 143 13.08 12.46 -5.86
N THR A 144 11.89 12.16 -5.32
CA THR A 144 11.76 11.57 -3.99
C THR A 144 12.34 10.16 -3.96
N VAL A 145 12.09 9.32 -4.97
CA VAL A 145 12.70 7.98 -5.02
C VAL A 145 14.23 8.04 -5.04
N ARG A 146 14.80 8.97 -5.83
CA ARG A 146 16.26 9.18 -5.86
C ARG A 146 16.78 9.59 -4.50
N TRP A 147 16.15 10.60 -3.88
CA TRP A 147 16.52 11.05 -2.54
C TRP A 147 16.46 9.89 -1.54
N LEU A 148 15.39 9.09 -1.52
CA LEU A 148 15.26 7.96 -0.61
C LEU A 148 16.40 6.95 -0.79
N VAL A 149 16.71 6.58 -2.04
CA VAL A 149 17.80 5.64 -2.35
C VAL A 149 19.16 6.20 -1.93
N ASP A 150 19.41 7.48 -2.17
CA ASP A 150 20.66 8.15 -1.79
C ASP A 150 20.82 8.26 -0.25
N HIS A 151 19.72 8.18 0.50
CA HIS A 151 19.68 8.23 1.97
C HIS A 151 19.45 6.85 2.62
N GLY A 152 19.75 5.76 1.91
CA GLY A 152 19.78 4.41 2.47
C GLY A 152 18.44 3.67 2.50
N ALA A 153 17.46 4.10 1.69
CA ALA A 153 16.25 3.32 1.50
C ALA A 153 16.58 1.97 0.83
N GLU A 154 16.14 0.89 1.46
CA GLU A 154 16.32 -0.45 0.96
C GLU A 154 15.43 -0.70 -0.26
N ILE A 155 16.07 -1.10 -1.34
CA ILE A 155 15.39 -1.38 -2.60
C ILE A 155 14.80 -2.78 -2.54
N ASP A 156 15.62 -3.78 -2.28
CA ASP A 156 15.16 -5.14 -2.07
C ASP A 156 15.21 -5.51 -0.59
N PHE A 157 14.38 -6.49 -0.21
CA PHE A 157 14.53 -7.18 1.06
C PHE A 157 14.16 -8.65 0.90
N GLU A 158 14.92 -9.51 1.58
CA GLU A 158 14.59 -10.94 1.67
C GLU A 158 13.26 -11.08 2.41
N ARG A 159 12.30 -11.74 1.77
CA ARG A 159 10.97 -11.97 2.37
C ARG A 159 10.75 -13.46 2.55
N ASP A 160 10.19 -13.79 3.71
CA ASP A 160 9.67 -15.11 3.99
C ASP A 160 8.50 -15.39 3.02
N GLU A 161 8.76 -16.24 2.02
CA GLU A 161 7.83 -16.62 0.96
C GLU A 161 6.58 -17.35 1.50
N THR A 162 6.58 -17.74 2.78
CA THR A 162 5.50 -18.51 3.39
C THR A 162 4.25 -17.69 3.72
N TYR A 163 4.30 -16.35 3.69
CA TYR A 163 3.17 -15.50 4.08
C TYR A 163 2.20 -15.18 2.93
N VAL A 164 1.36 -16.17 2.68
CA VAL A 164 0.20 -16.29 1.76
C VAL A 164 -0.80 -15.11 1.69
N PHE A 165 -0.87 -14.22 2.69
CA PHE A 165 -1.94 -13.20 2.80
C PHE A 165 -1.50 -11.74 2.67
N GLY A 166 -0.21 -11.45 2.52
CA GLY A 166 0.33 -10.09 2.41
C GLY A 166 0.81 -9.82 0.98
N ARG A 167 0.18 -8.86 0.29
CA ARG A 167 0.63 -8.43 -1.04
C ARG A 167 1.89 -7.61 -0.90
N PHE A 168 3.02 -8.28 -0.96
CA PHE A 168 4.32 -7.72 -0.73
C PHE A 168 4.98 -7.38 -2.06
N HIS A 169 4.50 -6.30 -2.66
CA HIS A 169 5.02 -5.82 -3.93
C HIS A 169 6.48 -5.36 -3.77
N LEU A 170 7.35 -5.83 -4.65
CA LEU A 170 8.70 -5.27 -4.83
C LEU A 170 8.58 -3.83 -5.34
N PRO A 171 9.56 -2.93 -5.11
CA PRO A 171 9.47 -1.56 -5.57
C PRO A 171 9.25 -1.44 -7.08
N LEU A 172 9.78 -2.36 -7.88
CA LEU A 172 9.51 -2.40 -9.32
C LEU A 172 8.06 -2.73 -9.66
N GLU A 173 7.38 -3.56 -8.87
CA GLU A 173 5.95 -3.78 -9.08
C GLU A 173 5.16 -2.49 -8.79
N HIS A 174 5.46 -1.79 -7.69
CA HIS A 174 4.84 -0.51 -7.40
C HIS A 174 5.16 0.57 -8.44
N CYS A 175 6.39 0.61 -8.91
CA CYS A 175 6.84 1.51 -9.96
C CYS A 175 6.16 1.19 -11.29
N ALA A 176 6.04 -0.08 -11.68
CA ALA A 176 5.28 -0.47 -12.87
C ALA A 176 3.82 0.02 -12.80
N MET A 177 3.24 0.05 -11.61
CA MET A 177 1.86 0.45 -11.42
C MET A 177 1.63 1.96 -11.37
N ARG A 178 2.57 2.73 -10.81
CA ARG A 178 2.37 4.15 -10.45
C ARG A 178 3.46 5.10 -10.90
N GLY A 179 4.63 4.58 -11.25
CA GLY A 179 5.83 5.34 -11.62
C GLY A 179 5.97 5.57 -13.11
N SER A 180 7.06 6.23 -13.47
CA SER A 180 7.53 6.43 -14.84
C SER A 180 8.53 5.34 -15.23
N VAL A 181 8.78 5.19 -16.53
CA VAL A 181 9.85 4.32 -17.06
C VAL A 181 11.22 4.76 -16.51
N ALA A 182 11.43 6.07 -16.32
CA ALA A 182 12.66 6.62 -15.75
C ALA A 182 12.90 6.13 -14.31
N THR A 183 11.91 6.23 -13.42
CA THR A 183 12.00 5.71 -12.05
C THR A 183 12.23 4.20 -12.05
N PHE A 184 11.59 3.47 -12.97
CA PHE A 184 11.74 2.02 -13.08
C PHE A 184 13.17 1.64 -13.47
N ARG A 185 13.72 2.26 -14.52
CA ARG A 185 15.10 2.05 -14.96
C ARG A 185 16.10 2.41 -13.87
N PHE A 186 15.86 3.49 -13.12
CA PHE A 186 16.69 3.86 -11.98
C PHE A 186 16.72 2.78 -10.91
N LEU A 187 15.55 2.32 -10.46
CA LEU A 187 15.45 1.25 -9.46
C LEU A 187 16.09 -0.05 -9.96
N GLN A 188 15.86 -0.43 -11.21
CA GLN A 188 16.48 -1.60 -11.83
C GLN A 188 18.00 -1.49 -11.88
N ALA A 189 18.54 -0.32 -12.25
CA ALA A 189 19.99 -0.05 -12.25
C ALA A 189 20.60 -0.14 -10.84
N LYS A 190 19.81 0.12 -9.80
CA LYS A 190 20.20 -0.03 -8.40
C LYS A 190 19.99 -1.45 -7.85
N GLY A 191 19.64 -2.42 -8.71
CA GLY A 191 19.54 -3.83 -8.37
C GLY A 191 18.14 -4.30 -7.95
N ALA A 192 17.10 -3.47 -8.11
CA ALA A 192 15.74 -3.87 -7.79
C ALA A 192 15.30 -5.09 -8.62
N LYS A 193 14.77 -6.11 -7.94
CA LYS A 193 14.30 -7.33 -8.62
C LYS A 193 12.94 -7.16 -9.28
N LEU A 194 12.80 -7.77 -10.45
CA LEU A 194 11.50 -7.92 -11.11
C LEU A 194 10.63 -8.87 -10.28
N GLY A 195 9.43 -8.41 -9.97
CA GLY A 195 8.46 -9.22 -9.24
C GLY A 195 7.55 -10.02 -10.17
N LYS A 196 6.99 -11.11 -9.63
CA LYS A 196 6.07 -12.01 -10.35
C LYS A 196 4.81 -11.26 -10.86
N TRP A 197 4.48 -10.11 -10.27
CA TRP A 197 3.28 -9.33 -10.60
C TRP A 197 3.58 -8.01 -11.33
N THR A 198 4.79 -7.83 -11.86
CA THR A 198 5.21 -6.57 -12.51
C THR A 198 4.27 -6.15 -13.65
N LEU A 199 3.76 -7.11 -14.44
CA LEU A 199 2.79 -6.86 -15.52
C LEU A 199 1.33 -6.81 -15.03
N HIS A 200 1.05 -7.30 -13.81
CA HIS A 200 -0.30 -7.51 -13.32
C HIS A 200 -0.95 -6.19 -12.82
N PRO A 201 -2.16 -5.86 -13.27
CA PRO A 201 -2.87 -4.68 -12.77
C PRO A 201 -3.27 -4.81 -11.27
N ARG A 202 -2.84 -3.89 -10.38
CA ARG A 202 -3.29 -3.89 -8.95
C ARG A 202 -4.81 -3.95 -8.75
N ARG A 203 -5.25 -4.77 -7.79
CA ARG A 203 -6.60 -4.70 -7.21
C ARG A 203 -6.70 -3.56 -6.21
N ARG A 204 -7.51 -2.54 -6.53
CA ARG A 204 -7.97 -1.38 -5.71
C ARG A 204 -7.05 -0.97 -4.56
N ASP A 205 -6.38 0.17 -4.71
CA ASP A 205 -6.03 0.99 -3.54
C ASP A 205 -7.32 1.68 -3.08
N ARG A 206 -7.79 1.39 -1.85
CA ARG A 206 -9.01 1.99 -1.30
C ARG A 206 -8.76 3.37 -0.67
N HIS A 207 -7.50 3.83 -0.66
CA HIS A 207 -7.08 5.03 0.04
C HIS A 207 -6.31 5.95 -0.90
N ARG A 208 -7.01 6.89 -1.53
CA ARG A 208 -6.46 8.21 -1.87
C ARG A 208 -7.58 9.18 -2.20
N CYS A 209 -7.35 10.44 -1.84
CA CYS A 209 -8.07 11.61 -2.32
C CYS A 209 -8.31 11.50 -3.84
N GLN A 210 -9.50 11.90 -4.29
CA GLN A 210 -9.82 11.85 -5.71
C GLN A 210 -8.81 12.72 -6.48
N PRO A 211 -7.96 12.13 -7.33
CA PRO A 211 -7.02 12.91 -8.12
C PRO A 211 -7.78 13.83 -9.07
N SER A 212 -7.17 14.96 -9.44
CA SER A 212 -7.71 15.82 -10.50
C SER A 212 -7.83 15.04 -11.81
N ASP A 213 -8.65 15.52 -12.75
CA ASP A 213 -8.82 14.85 -14.03
C ASP A 213 -7.54 14.90 -14.89
N GLU A 214 -6.74 15.95 -14.76
CA GLU A 214 -5.41 16.06 -15.37
C GLU A 214 -4.44 15.01 -14.83
N ASP A 215 -4.42 14.80 -13.51
CA ASP A 215 -3.61 13.75 -12.88
C ASP A 215 -4.02 12.35 -13.33
N LYS A 216 -5.32 12.13 -13.57
CA LYS A 216 -5.82 10.85 -14.11
C LYS A 216 -5.31 10.61 -15.52
N ALA A 217 -5.35 11.62 -16.38
CA ALA A 217 -4.87 11.52 -17.76
C ALA A 217 -3.37 11.25 -17.81
N LYS A 218 -2.56 12.01 -17.05
CA LYS A 218 -1.11 11.82 -16.95
C LYS A 218 -0.75 10.41 -16.44
N ARG A 219 -1.46 9.92 -15.41
CA ARG A 219 -1.28 8.55 -14.90
C ARG A 219 -1.66 7.48 -15.91
N LYS A 220 -2.71 7.71 -16.71
CA LYS A 220 -3.12 6.78 -17.78
C LYS A 220 -2.04 6.69 -18.85
N LEU A 221 -1.49 7.82 -19.29
CA LEU A 221 -0.41 7.88 -20.27
C LEU A 221 0.85 7.18 -19.76
N ALA A 222 1.31 7.54 -18.55
CA ALA A 222 2.48 6.91 -17.93
C ALA A 222 2.31 5.40 -17.75
N ARG A 223 1.09 4.94 -17.42
CA ARG A 223 0.79 3.51 -17.33
C ARG A 223 0.85 2.81 -18.69
N SER A 224 0.36 3.44 -19.76
CA SER A 224 0.46 2.90 -21.12
C SER A 224 1.93 2.80 -21.56
N GLU A 225 2.72 3.86 -21.37
CA GLU A 225 4.15 3.87 -21.68
C GLU A 225 4.90 2.77 -20.91
N MET A 226 4.62 2.63 -19.61
CA MET A 226 5.19 1.56 -18.80
C MET A 226 4.84 0.17 -19.35
N LEU A 227 3.59 -0.06 -19.77
CA LEU A 227 3.17 -1.34 -20.31
C LEU A 227 3.93 -1.72 -21.59
N TYR A 228 4.15 -0.76 -22.51
CA TYR A 228 4.99 -0.96 -23.68
C TYR A 228 6.44 -1.26 -23.27
N PHE A 229 7.03 -0.49 -22.36
CA PHE A 229 8.38 -0.76 -21.85
C PHE A 229 8.52 -2.19 -21.27
N LEU A 230 7.55 -2.65 -20.48
CA LEU A 230 7.55 -3.98 -19.86
C LEU A 230 7.48 -5.13 -20.89
N VAL A 231 6.71 -4.98 -21.97
CA VAL A 231 6.52 -6.06 -22.96
C VAL A 231 7.51 -5.95 -24.11
N ASP A 232 7.73 -4.75 -24.66
CA ASP A 232 8.57 -4.56 -25.83
C ASP A 232 10.06 -4.53 -25.51
N GLU A 233 10.46 -3.86 -24.42
CA GLU A 233 11.87 -3.76 -24.05
C GLU A 233 12.27 -4.90 -23.10
N LEU A 234 11.52 -5.13 -22.02
CA LEU A 234 11.85 -6.17 -21.04
C LEU A 234 11.38 -7.58 -21.43
N LYS A 235 10.63 -7.73 -22.53
CA LYS A 235 10.15 -9.02 -23.06
C LYS A 235 9.42 -9.87 -22.01
N LEU A 236 8.68 -9.22 -21.11
CA LEU A 236 7.87 -9.94 -20.13
C LEU A 236 6.77 -10.72 -20.85
N ASP A 237 6.55 -11.96 -20.43
CA ASP A 237 5.50 -12.82 -20.98
C ASP A 237 4.12 -12.21 -20.69
N ILE A 238 3.45 -11.79 -21.77
CA ILE A 238 2.10 -11.21 -21.72
C ILE A 238 1.05 -12.19 -21.18
N ASN A 239 1.33 -13.49 -21.29
CA ASN A 239 0.49 -14.59 -20.84
C ASN A 239 0.94 -15.19 -19.51
N GLY A 240 1.95 -14.60 -18.86
CA GLY A 240 2.54 -15.10 -17.63
C GLY A 240 1.50 -15.25 -16.51
N LYS A 241 1.29 -16.47 -16.01
CA LYS A 241 0.33 -16.75 -14.93
C LYS A 241 0.92 -16.41 -13.56
N GLU A 242 0.04 -16.01 -12.64
CA GLU A 242 0.38 -15.93 -11.22
C GLU A 242 0.76 -17.32 -10.67
N ALA A 243 2.06 -17.57 -10.47
CA ALA A 243 2.58 -18.77 -9.82
C ALA A 243 2.57 -18.62 -8.27
N ASP A 244 2.49 -19.76 -7.57
CA ASP A 244 2.70 -19.90 -6.11
C ASP A 244 1.79 -19.09 -5.16
N VAL A 245 0.77 -18.43 -5.68
CA VAL A 245 -0.29 -17.83 -4.86
C VAL A 245 -1.31 -18.88 -4.38
N PRO A 246 -1.96 -18.65 -3.22
CA PRO A 246 -3.06 -19.51 -2.78
C PRO A 246 -4.21 -19.49 -3.78
N GLN A 247 -4.89 -20.62 -3.94
CA GLN A 247 -5.96 -20.83 -4.93
C GLN A 247 -7.06 -19.76 -4.90
N MET A 248 -7.42 -19.23 -3.73
CA MET A 248 -8.43 -18.18 -3.56
C MET A 248 -8.02 -16.81 -4.13
N MET A 249 -6.73 -16.61 -4.42
CA MET A 249 -6.15 -15.36 -4.90
C MET A 249 -5.61 -15.46 -6.32
N GLN A 250 -5.66 -16.63 -6.97
CA GLN A 250 -5.18 -16.85 -8.33
C GLN A 250 -6.22 -16.43 -9.37
N TRP A 251 -6.01 -15.27 -10.01
CA TRP A 251 -6.94 -14.78 -11.03
C TRP A 251 -6.56 -15.23 -12.44
N GLY A 252 -5.27 -15.53 -12.70
CA GLY A 252 -4.80 -16.10 -13.96
C GLY A 252 -3.69 -15.25 -14.59
N THR A 253 -3.91 -14.86 -15.84
CA THR A 253 -2.99 -14.00 -16.64
C THR A 253 -3.25 -12.51 -16.36
N PRO A 254 -2.40 -11.59 -16.86
CA PRO A 254 -2.68 -10.15 -16.83
C PRO A 254 -4.05 -9.79 -17.40
N LEU A 255 -4.52 -10.53 -18.42
CA LEU A 255 -5.84 -10.34 -19.03
C LEU A 255 -6.98 -10.66 -18.06
N HIS A 256 -6.91 -11.75 -17.30
CA HIS A 256 -7.91 -12.05 -16.26
C HIS A 256 -8.00 -10.95 -15.21
N ASN A 257 -6.85 -10.40 -14.80
CA ASN A 257 -6.81 -9.30 -13.86
C ASN A 257 -7.40 -8.01 -14.45
N ALA A 258 -7.11 -7.70 -15.71
CA ALA A 258 -7.69 -6.55 -16.40
C ALA A 258 -9.21 -6.65 -16.52
N THR A 259 -9.75 -7.84 -16.82
CA THR A 259 -11.19 -8.13 -16.86
C THR A 259 -11.89 -7.75 -15.54
N MET A 260 -11.28 -8.06 -14.40
CA MET A 260 -11.87 -7.84 -13.08
C MET A 260 -11.80 -6.38 -12.60
N ARG A 261 -11.19 -5.47 -13.38
CA ARG A 261 -10.99 -4.07 -12.96
C ARG A 261 -12.11 -3.16 -13.43
N LYS A 262 -12.52 -2.29 -12.51
CA LYS A 262 -13.27 -1.09 -12.87
C LYS A 262 -12.40 -0.22 -13.79
N ASN A 263 -12.89 0.08 -14.99
CA ASN A 263 -12.17 0.80 -16.06
C ASN A 263 -10.96 0.03 -16.63
N GLY A 264 -11.05 -1.31 -16.71
CA GLY A 264 -10.00 -2.17 -17.26
C GLY A 264 -9.96 -2.27 -18.78
N GLU A 265 -10.95 -1.72 -19.50
CA GLU A 265 -11.16 -1.96 -20.93
C GLU A 265 -9.99 -1.51 -21.80
N ALA A 266 -9.38 -0.36 -21.47
CA ALA A 266 -8.21 0.12 -22.21
C ALA A 266 -7.01 -0.84 -22.08
N VAL A 267 -6.82 -1.42 -20.89
CA VAL A 267 -5.75 -2.41 -20.65
C VAL A 267 -6.09 -3.74 -21.32
N MET A 268 -7.36 -4.15 -21.31
CA MET A 268 -7.79 -5.36 -22.02
C MET A 268 -7.55 -5.25 -23.54
N LYS A 269 -7.97 -4.13 -24.16
CA LYS A 269 -7.75 -3.88 -25.59
C LYS A 269 -6.27 -3.93 -25.94
N TRP A 270 -5.45 -3.20 -25.16
CA TRP A 270 -3.99 -3.22 -25.33
C TRP A 270 -3.39 -4.63 -25.16
N LEU A 271 -3.80 -5.38 -24.13
CA LEU A 271 -3.29 -6.75 -23.91
C LEU A 271 -3.62 -7.65 -25.11
N LEU A 272 -4.85 -7.58 -25.62
CA LEU A 272 -5.30 -8.34 -26.78
C LEU A 272 -4.56 -7.94 -28.07
N GLU A 273 -4.36 -6.64 -28.30
CA GLU A 273 -3.56 -6.11 -29.42
C GLU A 273 -2.10 -6.60 -29.36
N MET A 274 -1.54 -6.74 -28.17
CA MET A 274 -0.18 -7.24 -27.94
C MET A 274 -0.08 -8.78 -27.92
N GLY A 275 -1.15 -9.51 -28.26
CA GLY A 275 -1.13 -10.96 -28.39
C GLY A 275 -1.42 -11.74 -27.10
N ALA A 276 -2.08 -11.13 -26.11
CA ALA A 276 -2.59 -11.88 -24.97
C ALA A 276 -3.62 -12.91 -25.45
N ASP A 277 -3.47 -14.17 -25.02
CA ASP A 277 -4.37 -15.26 -25.39
C ASP A 277 -5.58 -15.28 -24.44
N PRO A 278 -6.80 -14.98 -24.94
CA PRO A 278 -8.00 -14.96 -24.12
C PRO A 278 -8.49 -16.35 -23.73
N CYS A 279 -8.01 -17.42 -24.37
CA CYS A 279 -8.41 -18.80 -24.11
C CYS A 279 -7.62 -19.46 -22.98
N ILE A 280 -6.56 -18.81 -22.49
CA ILE A 280 -5.81 -19.31 -21.35
C ILE A 280 -6.73 -19.40 -20.14
N LYS A 281 -6.77 -20.57 -19.51
CA LYS A 281 -7.56 -20.79 -18.29
C LYS A 281 -6.76 -20.45 -17.03
N ASN A 282 -7.42 -19.78 -16.09
CA ASN A 282 -6.94 -19.63 -14.73
C ASN A 282 -7.03 -20.95 -13.94
N ARG A 283 -6.63 -20.93 -12.66
CA ARG A 283 -6.66 -22.12 -11.79
C ARG A 283 -8.07 -22.62 -11.45
N ARG A 284 -9.12 -21.84 -11.72
CA ARG A 284 -10.54 -22.26 -11.61
C ARG A 284 -11.03 -22.94 -12.88
N GLY A 285 -10.19 -23.07 -13.91
CA GLY A 285 -10.56 -23.63 -15.20
C GLY A 285 -11.37 -22.67 -16.10
N LEU A 286 -11.45 -21.40 -15.71
CA LEU A 286 -12.16 -20.36 -16.45
C LEU A 286 -11.16 -19.56 -17.27
N ASP A 287 -11.51 -19.27 -18.51
CA ASP A 287 -10.83 -18.25 -19.30
C ASP A 287 -11.27 -16.83 -18.91
N ALA A 288 -10.67 -15.80 -19.51
CA ALA A 288 -10.91 -14.41 -19.12
C ALA A 288 -12.34 -13.93 -19.44
N GLU A 289 -12.99 -14.48 -20.47
CA GLU A 289 -14.36 -14.14 -20.87
C GLU A 289 -15.40 -14.88 -20.02
N GLN A 290 -15.17 -16.16 -19.72
CA GLN A 290 -15.95 -16.95 -18.78
C GLN A 290 -15.93 -16.32 -17.39
N LEU A 291 -14.76 -15.82 -16.96
CA LEU A 291 -14.62 -15.08 -15.70
C LEU A 291 -15.46 -13.78 -15.72
N ALA A 292 -15.43 -13.03 -16.82
CA ALA A 292 -16.25 -11.83 -17.00
C ALA A 292 -17.75 -12.13 -16.91
N THR A 293 -18.17 -13.24 -17.54
CA THR A 293 -19.57 -13.72 -17.56
C THR A 293 -20.04 -14.10 -16.16
N GLU A 294 -19.25 -14.92 -15.45
CA GLU A 294 -19.57 -15.34 -14.08
C GLU A 294 -19.68 -14.14 -13.12
N CYS A 295 -18.81 -13.15 -13.29
CA CYS A 295 -18.79 -11.95 -12.47
C CYS A 295 -19.72 -10.83 -12.98
N LYS A 296 -20.46 -11.06 -14.09
CA LYS A 296 -21.38 -10.10 -14.73
C LYS A 296 -20.74 -8.75 -15.06
N ILE A 297 -19.55 -8.79 -15.67
CA ILE A 297 -18.78 -7.59 -16.04
C ILE A 297 -19.06 -7.21 -17.50
N GLU A 298 -20.20 -6.57 -17.74
CA GLU A 298 -20.68 -6.21 -19.09
C GLU A 298 -19.67 -5.44 -19.94
N ARG A 299 -18.93 -4.51 -19.32
CA ARG A 299 -17.93 -3.69 -20.00
C ARG A 299 -16.77 -4.54 -20.55
N ALA A 300 -16.38 -5.59 -19.84
CA ALA A 300 -15.34 -6.52 -20.28
C ALA A 300 -15.86 -7.43 -21.40
N LEU A 301 -17.12 -7.89 -21.29
CA LEU A 301 -17.78 -8.68 -22.34
C LEU A 301 -17.89 -7.91 -23.66
N ALA A 302 -18.19 -6.62 -23.60
CA ALA A 302 -18.19 -5.75 -24.78
C ALA A 302 -16.81 -5.73 -25.48
N VAL A 303 -15.71 -5.63 -24.71
CA VAL A 303 -14.35 -5.67 -25.27
C VAL A 303 -14.06 -7.00 -25.96
N PHE A 304 -14.44 -8.14 -25.36
CA PHE A 304 -14.26 -9.44 -25.98
C PHE A 304 -15.08 -9.60 -27.26
N LYS A 305 -16.32 -9.10 -27.26
CA LYS A 305 -17.18 -9.10 -28.45
C LYS A 305 -16.55 -8.28 -29.58
N ASP A 306 -16.15 -7.05 -29.30
CA ASP A 306 -15.49 -6.17 -30.27
C ASP A 306 -14.24 -6.85 -30.85
N TRP A 307 -13.39 -7.42 -29.98
CA TRP A 307 -12.18 -8.12 -30.39
C TRP A 307 -12.47 -9.32 -31.31
N LYS A 308 -13.44 -10.18 -30.97
CA LYS A 308 -13.84 -11.32 -31.82
C LYS A 308 -14.34 -10.86 -33.19
N THR A 309 -15.21 -9.85 -33.23
CA THR A 309 -15.74 -9.34 -34.50
C THR A 309 -14.64 -8.80 -35.42
N ALA A 310 -13.62 -8.12 -34.86
CA ALA A 310 -12.49 -7.62 -35.63
C ALA A 310 -11.60 -8.75 -36.19
N HIS A 311 -11.43 -9.85 -35.46
CA HIS A 311 -10.60 -10.99 -35.88
C HIS A 311 -11.34 -11.96 -36.81
N GLU A 312 -12.66 -12.11 -36.65
CA GLU A 312 -13.52 -12.87 -37.56
C GLU A 312 -13.68 -12.17 -38.92
N SER A 313 -13.59 -10.82 -38.96
CA SER A 313 -13.66 -10.04 -40.21
C SER A 313 -12.32 -9.93 -40.95
N SER A 314 -11.23 -10.45 -40.37
CA SER A 314 -9.87 -10.39 -40.92
C SER A 314 -9.35 -11.75 -41.42
N ASN A 315 -10.19 -12.80 -41.38
CA ASN A 315 -9.98 -14.13 -41.95
C ASN A 315 -10.90 -14.33 -43.16
#